data_AF-A0A2N7HRV9-F1
#
_entry.id   AF-A0A2N7HRV9-F1
#
_cell.length_a   1.000
_cell.length_b   1.000
_cell.length_c   1.000
_cell.angle_alpha   90.00
_cell.angle_beta   90.00
_cell.angle_gamma   90.00
#
_symmetry.space_group_name_H-M   'P 1'
#
loop_
_entity.id
_entity.type
_entity.pdbx_description
1 polymer ?
#
loop_
_entity_poly.entity_id
_entity_poly.type
_entity_poly.pdbx_seq_one_letter_code
_entity_poly.pdbx_strand_id
1 'polypeptide(L)'
;MKKYICGSLFLLIVVVGAYLSFGVYRNSAFSTNIENGSYGECLNDSAITNYSIDLWNREDAFDVRFVESGNSHCFAPKFPAIEVSSSKVTHWLHIVETSSGAQFSGKHASLGNFGPNWVFVDVASQEKRDSSYPFYSLGKVFRDNPGWTSAPHITLTWNGKLFGLSEVEGVFYSVGAVSWGFNLKSWSLAPEALSPKLLDKSAWLEVVETLNDEYPGYVFSVE
;
A
#
# COMPACT_ATOMS: atom_id res chain seq x y z
N MET A 1 -51.56 5.34 10.91
CA MET A 1 -50.29 4.96 11.59
C MET A 1 -49.78 3.56 11.23
N LYS A 2 -50.51 2.46 11.50
CA LYS A 2 -49.99 1.08 11.25
C LYS A 2 -49.52 0.81 9.82
N LYS A 3 -50.25 1.28 8.79
CA LYS A 3 -49.87 1.10 7.37
C LYS A 3 -48.55 1.80 7.01
N TYR A 4 -48.31 3.00 7.56
CA TYR A 4 -47.07 3.75 7.34
C TYR A 4 -45.89 3.07 8.06
N ILE A 5 -46.11 2.53 9.26
CA ILE A 5 -45.10 1.77 10.00
C ILE A 5 -44.69 0.51 9.22
N CYS A 6 -45.66 -0.27 8.71
CA CYS A 6 -45.38 -1.44 7.89
C CYS A 6 -44.63 -1.09 6.59
N GLY A 7 -45.02 0.00 5.92
CA GLY A 7 -44.35 0.47 4.71
C GLY A 7 -42.90 0.90 4.98
N SER A 8 -42.66 1.67 6.04
CA SER A 8 -41.30 2.07 6.44
C SER A 8 -40.44 0.89 6.85
N LEU A 9 -41.00 -0.09 7.56
CA LEU A 9 -40.28 -1.31 7.95
C LEU A 9 -39.90 -2.14 6.71
N PHE A 10 -40.82 -2.28 5.76
CA PHE A 10 -40.55 -2.99 4.51
C PHE A 10 -39.44 -2.30 3.69
N LEU A 11 -39.49 -0.97 3.56
CA LEU A 11 -38.43 -0.20 2.90
C LEU A 11 -37.08 -0.39 3.59
N LEU A 12 -37.04 -0.34 4.92
CA LEU A 12 -35.82 -0.58 5.70
C LEU A 12 -35.23 -1.96 5.41
N ILE A 13 -36.07 -3.01 5.40
CA ILE A 13 -35.63 -4.39 5.11
C ILE A 13 -35.04 -4.47 3.70
N VAL A 14 -35.69 -3.86 2.70
CA VAL A 14 -35.18 -3.86 1.32
C VAL A 14 -33.84 -3.13 1.22
N VAL A 15 -33.72 -1.96 1.84
CA VAL A 15 -32.47 -1.17 1.83
C VAL A 15 -31.33 -1.91 2.53
N VAL A 16 -31.59 -2.50 3.71
CA VAL A 16 -30.60 -3.30 4.44
C VAL A 16 -30.23 -4.55 3.65
N GLY A 17 -31.20 -5.23 3.05
CA GLY A 17 -30.95 -6.40 2.21
C GLY A 17 -30.08 -6.08 1.00
N ALA A 18 -30.36 -4.97 0.30
CA ALA A 18 -29.55 -4.50 -0.82
C ALA A 18 -28.12 -4.13 -0.37
N TYR A 19 -28.00 -3.43 0.76
CA TYR A 19 -26.70 -3.07 1.35
C TYR A 19 -25.84 -4.30 1.65
N LEU A 20 -26.41 -5.29 2.34
CA LEU A 20 -25.70 -6.51 2.71
C LEU A 20 -25.34 -7.34 1.47
N SER A 21 -26.26 -7.45 0.51
CA SER A 21 -26.02 -8.17 -0.75
C SER A 21 -24.88 -7.54 -1.55
N PHE A 22 -24.87 -6.20 -1.64
CA PHE A 22 -23.77 -5.48 -2.28
C PHE A 22 -22.45 -5.67 -1.53
N GLY A 23 -22.46 -5.63 -0.19
CA GLY A 23 -21.27 -5.87 0.63
C GLY A 23 -20.67 -7.26 0.39
N VAL A 24 -21.50 -8.31 0.35
CA VAL A 24 -21.07 -9.68 0.04
C VAL A 24 -20.50 -9.77 -1.37
N TYR A 25 -21.21 -9.21 -2.36
CA TYR A 25 -20.75 -9.20 -3.74
C TYR A 25 -19.41 -8.46 -3.91
N ARG A 26 -19.26 -7.29 -3.30
CA ARG A 26 -18.03 -6.49 -3.34
C ARG A 26 -16.85 -7.22 -2.67
N ASN A 27 -17.08 -7.86 -1.52
CA ASN A 27 -16.05 -8.66 -0.87
C ASN A 27 -15.61 -9.85 -1.72
N SER A 28 -16.56 -10.54 -2.37
CA SER A 28 -16.23 -11.58 -3.35
C SER A 28 -15.50 -11.03 -4.57
N ALA A 29 -15.85 -9.83 -5.03
CA ALA A 29 -15.22 -9.18 -6.17
C ALA A 29 -13.77 -8.73 -5.90
N PHE A 30 -13.40 -8.56 -4.64
CA PHE A 30 -12.07 -8.16 -4.16
C PHE A 30 -11.34 -9.26 -3.39
N SER A 31 -11.81 -10.51 -3.47
CA SER A 31 -11.14 -11.63 -2.81
C SER A 31 -9.73 -11.79 -3.35
N THR A 32 -8.76 -11.94 -2.45
CA THR A 32 -7.39 -12.29 -2.82
C THR A 32 -7.31 -13.75 -3.25
N ASN A 33 -6.46 -14.04 -4.23
CA ASN A 33 -6.14 -15.38 -4.70
C ASN A 33 -5.00 -15.94 -3.84
N ILE A 34 -5.30 -16.27 -2.59
CA ILE A 34 -4.29 -16.72 -1.61
C ILE A 34 -3.64 -18.05 -2.04
N GLU A 35 -4.40 -18.93 -2.68
CA GLU A 35 -3.93 -20.28 -3.03
C GLU A 35 -3.09 -20.32 -4.32
N ASN A 36 -3.48 -19.55 -5.35
CA ASN A 36 -2.91 -19.65 -6.68
C ASN A 36 -2.38 -18.31 -7.23
N GLY A 37 -2.52 -17.23 -6.48
CA GLY A 37 -2.08 -15.90 -6.89
C GLY A 37 -0.58 -15.72 -6.68
N SER A 38 0.08 -15.00 -7.58
CA SER A 38 1.47 -14.62 -7.38
C SER A 38 1.74 -13.18 -7.82
N TYR A 39 2.71 -12.54 -7.18
CA TYR A 39 3.20 -11.22 -7.60
C TYR A 39 3.83 -11.25 -9.00
N GLY A 40 4.41 -12.38 -9.41
CA GLY A 40 5.01 -12.54 -10.73
C GLY A 40 3.96 -12.51 -11.85
N GLU A 41 2.82 -13.15 -11.63
CA GLU A 41 1.71 -13.18 -12.61
C GLU A 41 1.06 -11.80 -12.79
N CYS A 42 1.07 -10.94 -11.76
CA CYS A 42 0.65 -9.54 -11.92
C CYS A 42 1.50 -8.77 -12.92
N LEU A 43 2.77 -9.13 -13.00
CA LEU A 43 3.78 -8.49 -13.83
C LEU A 43 4.03 -9.30 -15.10
N ASN A 44 3.16 -10.25 -15.44
CA ASN A 44 3.12 -10.93 -16.72
C ASN A 44 1.84 -10.57 -17.47
N ASP A 45 1.52 -9.27 -17.50
CA ASP A 45 0.32 -8.71 -18.10
C ASP A 45 0.67 -7.80 -19.29
N SER A 46 -0.15 -7.84 -20.33
CA SER A 46 -0.05 -6.94 -21.48
C SER A 46 -0.29 -5.46 -21.13
N ALA A 47 -0.98 -5.17 -20.02
CA ALA A 47 -1.31 -3.84 -19.55
C ALA A 47 -0.18 -3.17 -18.72
N ILE A 48 0.98 -3.81 -18.61
CA ILE A 48 2.11 -3.24 -17.86
C ILE A 48 2.59 -1.95 -18.52
N THR A 49 2.73 -0.93 -17.69
CA THR A 49 3.43 0.31 -18.02
C THR A 49 4.78 0.31 -17.33
N ASN A 50 5.83 0.59 -18.11
CA ASN A 50 7.19 0.72 -17.59
C ASN A 50 7.51 2.20 -17.39
N TYR A 51 8.12 2.53 -16.25
CA TYR A 51 8.63 3.85 -15.94
C TYR A 51 10.11 3.75 -15.61
N SER A 52 10.85 4.80 -15.95
CA SER A 52 12.19 5.08 -15.45
C SER A 52 12.08 6.31 -14.57
N ILE A 53 12.33 6.17 -13.27
CA ILE A 53 12.19 7.26 -12.30
C ILE A 53 13.57 7.58 -11.72
N ASP A 54 14.08 8.77 -11.99
CA ASP A 54 15.43 9.18 -11.56
C ASP A 54 15.64 9.06 -10.04
N LEU A 55 16.81 8.58 -9.64
CA LEU A 55 17.29 8.71 -8.27
C LEU A 55 17.59 10.18 -7.94
N TRP A 56 17.68 10.53 -6.65
CA TRP A 56 17.88 11.93 -6.26
C TRP A 56 19.24 12.49 -6.67
N ASN A 57 20.25 11.65 -6.82
CA ASN A 57 21.55 12.05 -7.36
C ASN A 57 21.58 12.12 -8.91
N ARG A 58 20.52 11.66 -9.59
CA ARG A 58 20.33 11.66 -11.05
C ARG A 58 21.39 10.89 -11.86
N GLU A 59 22.16 10.02 -11.21
CA GLU A 59 23.16 9.18 -11.90
C GLU A 59 22.60 7.82 -12.34
N ASP A 60 21.42 7.46 -11.85
CA ASP A 60 20.74 6.19 -12.09
C ASP A 60 19.22 6.41 -11.91
N ALA A 61 18.42 5.38 -12.20
CA ALA A 61 16.97 5.41 -12.05
C ALA A 61 16.44 4.13 -11.39
N PHE A 62 15.23 4.24 -10.84
CA PHE A 62 14.40 3.09 -10.57
C PHE A 62 13.75 2.61 -11.87
N ASP A 63 13.93 1.33 -12.16
CA ASP A 63 13.12 0.62 -13.15
C ASP A 63 11.81 0.21 -12.47
N VAL A 64 10.70 0.77 -12.94
CA VAL A 64 9.37 0.53 -12.36
C VAL A 64 8.47 -0.14 -13.38
N ARG A 65 7.87 -1.26 -13.00
CA ARG A 65 6.84 -1.95 -13.77
C ARG A 65 5.55 -1.87 -12.99
N PHE A 66 4.51 -1.36 -13.61
CA PHE A 66 3.25 -1.09 -12.93
C PHE A 66 2.07 -1.54 -13.78
N VAL A 67 1.08 -2.12 -13.10
CA VAL A 67 -0.22 -2.46 -13.70
C VAL A 67 -1.30 -1.80 -12.85
N GLU A 68 -2.20 -1.06 -13.49
CA GLU A 68 -3.26 -0.33 -12.80
C GLU A 68 -4.32 -1.27 -12.19
N SER A 69 -4.52 -2.43 -12.81
CA SER A 69 -5.49 -3.43 -12.39
C SER A 69 -4.96 -4.83 -12.66
N GLY A 70 -4.62 -5.57 -11.60
CA GLY A 70 -4.08 -6.92 -11.69
C GLY A 70 -5.06 -7.92 -12.30
N ASN A 71 -4.55 -8.86 -13.10
CA ASN A 71 -5.35 -9.94 -13.69
C ASN A 71 -5.84 -10.97 -12.66
N SER A 72 -6.58 -11.98 -13.12
CA SER A 72 -7.14 -13.05 -12.27
C SER A 72 -6.09 -13.93 -11.58
N HIS A 73 -4.85 -13.93 -12.06
CA HIS A 73 -3.74 -14.71 -11.50
C HIS A 73 -2.90 -13.91 -10.50
N CYS A 74 -3.21 -12.62 -10.30
CA CYS A 74 -2.64 -11.84 -9.21
C CYS A 74 -3.03 -12.34 -7.83
N PHE A 75 -2.19 -12.06 -6.83
CA PHE A 75 -2.55 -12.23 -5.42
C PHE A 75 -3.79 -11.41 -5.04
N ALA A 76 -3.88 -10.15 -5.44
CA ALA A 76 -5.03 -9.28 -5.29
C ALA A 76 -5.50 -8.83 -6.68
N PRO A 77 -6.37 -9.61 -7.33
CA PRO A 77 -6.96 -9.23 -8.61
C PRO A 77 -7.64 -7.87 -8.54
N LYS A 78 -7.62 -7.13 -9.66
CA LYS A 78 -8.15 -5.77 -9.84
C LYS A 78 -7.41 -4.65 -9.11
N PHE A 79 -6.64 -4.95 -8.07
CA PHE A 79 -5.78 -3.98 -7.40
C PHE A 79 -4.54 -3.70 -8.24
N PRO A 80 -3.97 -2.49 -8.15
CA PRO A 80 -2.71 -2.23 -8.82
C PRO A 80 -1.60 -3.11 -8.25
N ALA A 81 -0.61 -3.38 -9.08
CA ALA A 81 0.61 -4.05 -8.66
C ALA A 81 1.83 -3.30 -9.20
N ILE A 82 2.92 -3.36 -8.45
CA ILE A 82 4.16 -2.68 -8.79
C ILE A 82 5.35 -3.62 -8.56
N GLU A 83 6.35 -3.49 -9.42
CA GLU A 83 7.72 -3.94 -9.19
C GLU A 83 8.63 -2.75 -9.37
N VAL A 84 9.52 -2.54 -8.40
CA VAL A 84 10.54 -1.50 -8.46
C VAL A 84 11.89 -2.15 -8.26
N SER A 85 12.83 -1.86 -9.14
CA SER A 85 14.18 -2.39 -9.03
C SER A 85 15.26 -1.33 -9.23
N SER A 86 16.38 -1.51 -8.53
CA SER A 86 17.60 -0.71 -8.75
C SER A 86 18.83 -1.47 -8.28
N SER A 87 19.93 -1.30 -9.01
CA SER A 87 21.23 -1.88 -8.65
C SER A 87 21.87 -1.21 -7.42
N LYS A 88 21.43 0.02 -7.08
CA LYS A 88 21.93 0.85 -5.98
C LYS A 88 21.24 0.57 -4.65
N VAL A 89 20.19 -0.23 -4.65
CA VAL A 89 19.38 -0.53 -3.46
C VAL A 89 19.77 -1.86 -2.85
N THR A 90 19.89 -1.85 -1.54
CA THR A 90 20.12 -3.03 -0.69
C THR A 90 18.89 -3.38 0.16
N HIS A 91 18.08 -2.38 0.51
CA HIS A 91 16.93 -2.50 1.39
C HIS A 91 15.77 -1.64 0.88
N TRP A 92 14.56 -2.18 0.94
CA TRP A 92 13.35 -1.43 0.61
C TRP A 92 12.57 -1.14 1.87
N LEU A 93 12.35 0.15 2.12
CA LEU A 93 11.46 0.64 3.16
C LEU A 93 10.17 1.11 2.50
N HIS A 94 9.04 0.61 2.99
CA HIS A 94 7.73 0.98 2.48
C HIS A 94 6.91 1.58 3.61
N ILE A 95 6.47 2.82 3.45
CA ILE A 95 5.61 3.52 4.41
C ILE A 95 4.27 3.75 3.74
N VAL A 96 3.22 3.31 4.40
CA VAL A 96 1.86 3.40 3.86
C VAL A 96 1.08 4.41 4.67
N GLU A 97 0.39 5.30 3.97
CA GLU A 97 -0.62 6.21 4.50
C GLU A 97 -1.99 5.78 3.98
N THR A 98 -2.94 5.63 4.88
CA THR A 98 -4.32 5.25 4.54
C THR A 98 -5.35 6.11 5.25
N SER A 99 -6.44 6.41 4.55
CA SER A 99 -7.60 7.11 5.12
C SER A 99 -8.48 6.22 6.00
N SER A 100 -8.21 4.91 6.06
CA SER A 100 -8.88 4.02 7.00
C SER A 100 -8.29 4.14 8.40
N GLY A 101 -9.09 3.90 9.43
CA GLY A 101 -8.58 3.76 10.80
C GLY A 101 -7.60 2.59 10.95
N ALA A 102 -6.83 2.61 12.04
CA ALA A 102 -5.85 1.57 12.34
C ALA A 102 -6.48 0.17 12.41
N GLN A 103 -5.94 -0.74 11.61
CA GLN A 103 -6.33 -2.15 11.57
C GLN A 103 -5.31 -3.08 12.24
N PHE A 104 -4.06 -2.61 12.39
CA PHE A 104 -3.01 -3.33 13.11
C PHE A 104 -3.04 -2.94 14.59
N SER A 105 -2.47 -3.81 15.43
CA SER A 105 -2.33 -3.57 16.86
C SER A 105 -0.92 -3.95 17.33
N GLY A 106 -0.50 -3.40 18.46
CA GLY A 106 0.82 -3.64 19.03
C GLY A 106 1.88 -2.64 18.56
N LYS A 107 3.14 -3.06 18.65
CA LYS A 107 4.31 -2.23 18.30
C LYS A 107 4.28 -1.90 16.81
N HIS A 108 4.64 -0.67 16.45
CA HIS A 108 4.68 -0.21 15.05
C HIS A 108 3.36 -0.43 14.29
N ALA A 109 2.24 -0.47 15.03
CA ALA A 109 0.91 -0.48 14.43
C ALA A 109 0.63 0.85 13.73
N SER A 110 1.23 1.94 14.21
CA SER A 110 1.30 3.24 13.57
C SER A 110 2.73 3.77 13.66
N LEU A 111 3.14 4.57 12.69
CA LEU A 111 4.38 5.33 12.66
C LEU A 111 4.05 6.80 12.98
N GLY A 112 4.60 7.32 14.07
CA GLY A 112 4.47 8.71 14.48
C GLY A 112 3.04 9.25 14.56
N ASN A 113 2.91 10.57 14.40
CA ASN A 113 1.63 11.26 14.30
C ASN A 113 1.64 12.19 13.07
N PHE A 114 1.34 11.61 11.90
CA PHE A 114 1.31 12.31 10.62
C PHE A 114 -0.08 12.89 10.26
N GLY A 115 -0.90 13.20 11.28
CA GLY A 115 -2.21 13.81 11.10
C GLY A 115 -3.37 12.82 11.20
N PRO A 116 -4.50 13.06 10.47
CA PRO A 116 -5.71 12.27 10.65
C PRO A 116 -5.66 10.89 9.98
N ASN A 117 -4.71 10.70 9.07
CA ASN A 117 -4.54 9.45 8.34
C ASN A 117 -3.68 8.49 9.16
N TRP A 118 -3.97 7.20 8.98
CA TRP A 118 -3.17 6.17 9.60
C TRP A 118 -1.92 5.92 8.74
N VAL A 119 -0.75 6.12 9.35
CA VAL A 119 0.56 5.89 8.73
C VAL A 119 1.25 4.76 9.45
N PHE A 120 1.90 3.84 8.73
CA PHE A 120 2.67 2.75 9.31
C PHE A 120 3.77 2.28 8.36
N VAL A 121 4.81 1.66 8.91
CA VAL A 121 5.83 0.95 8.12
C VAL A 121 5.27 -0.40 7.72
N ASP A 122 5.20 -0.62 6.41
CA ASP A 122 4.69 -1.85 5.84
C ASP A 122 5.80 -2.90 5.78
N VAL A 123 5.52 -4.04 6.41
CA VAL A 123 6.47 -5.13 6.60
C VAL A 123 5.75 -6.44 6.33
N ALA A 124 6.46 -7.37 5.70
CA ALA A 124 5.87 -8.59 5.14
C ALA A 124 5.13 -9.50 6.15
N SER A 125 5.34 -9.33 7.47
CA SER A 125 4.65 -10.13 8.49
C SER A 125 4.53 -9.41 9.83
N GLN A 126 3.56 -9.86 10.65
CA GLN A 126 3.42 -9.39 12.04
C GLN A 126 4.67 -9.73 12.88
N GLU A 127 5.31 -10.88 12.65
CA GLU A 127 6.55 -11.26 13.32
C GLU A 127 7.66 -10.23 13.10
N LYS A 128 7.86 -9.80 11.84
CA LYS A 128 8.82 -8.73 11.51
C LYS A 128 8.50 -7.45 12.28
N ARG A 129 7.23 -7.07 12.31
CA ARG A 129 6.76 -5.89 13.03
C ARG A 129 7.06 -5.97 14.52
N ASP A 130 6.71 -7.08 15.15
CA ASP A 130 6.93 -7.32 16.58
C ASP A 130 8.42 -7.32 16.93
N SER A 131 9.27 -7.79 16.00
CA SER A 131 10.73 -7.78 16.12
C SER A 131 11.40 -6.43 15.85
N SER A 132 10.64 -5.34 15.62
CA SER A 132 11.20 -4.03 15.23
C SER A 132 11.99 -4.09 13.91
N TYR A 133 11.60 -4.93 12.95
CA TYR A 133 12.24 -4.99 11.65
C TYR A 133 11.54 -4.03 10.67
N PRO A 134 12.19 -2.96 10.17
CA PRO A 134 11.52 -1.91 9.40
C PRO A 134 11.45 -2.18 7.90
N PHE A 135 12.15 -3.18 7.37
CA PHE A 135 12.26 -3.35 5.93
C PHE A 135 11.15 -4.24 5.36
N TYR A 136 10.58 -3.81 4.24
CA TYR A 136 9.62 -4.61 3.50
C TYR A 136 10.33 -5.81 2.85
N SER A 137 11.41 -5.53 2.13
CA SER A 137 12.22 -6.54 1.44
C SER A 137 13.71 -6.18 1.40
N LEU A 138 14.54 -7.21 1.19
CA LEU A 138 15.98 -7.10 1.02
C LEU A 138 16.36 -7.29 -0.45
N GLY A 139 17.46 -6.67 -0.85
CA GLY A 139 18.03 -6.77 -2.19
C GLY A 139 17.47 -5.74 -3.16
N LYS A 140 17.60 -6.05 -4.44
CA LYS A 140 17.46 -5.08 -5.55
C LYS A 140 16.03 -4.87 -6.04
N VAL A 141 15.06 -5.64 -5.53
CA VAL A 141 13.70 -5.68 -6.08
C VAL A 141 12.67 -5.60 -4.96
N PHE A 142 11.73 -4.67 -5.11
CA PHE A 142 10.49 -4.56 -4.36
C PHE A 142 9.32 -5.01 -5.23
N ARG A 143 8.35 -5.73 -4.65
CA ARG A 143 7.09 -6.09 -5.31
C ARG A 143 5.95 -5.97 -4.32
N ASP A 144 4.84 -5.41 -4.75
CA ASP A 144 3.63 -5.36 -3.94
C ASP A 144 2.35 -5.32 -4.79
N ASN A 145 1.25 -5.78 -4.20
CA ASN A 145 -0.08 -5.87 -4.79
C ASN A 145 -1.13 -5.84 -3.65
N PRO A 146 -1.43 -4.65 -3.11
CA PRO A 146 -2.20 -4.49 -1.87
C PRO A 146 -3.68 -4.76 -2.11
N GLY A 147 -4.17 -5.91 -1.64
CA GLY A 147 -5.60 -6.27 -1.65
C GLY A 147 -6.41 -5.60 -0.54
N TRP A 148 -6.21 -4.30 -0.29
CA TRP A 148 -6.80 -3.63 0.87
C TRP A 148 -8.17 -3.02 0.58
N THR A 149 -9.09 -3.18 1.52
CA THR A 149 -10.50 -2.81 1.35
C THR A 149 -11.06 -2.06 2.56
N SER A 150 -12.24 -1.49 2.39
CA SER A 150 -13.03 -0.80 3.41
C SER A 150 -14.50 -1.23 3.31
N ALA A 151 -15.34 -0.84 4.26
CA ALA A 151 -16.78 -1.04 4.13
C ALA A 151 -17.32 -0.33 2.86
N PRO A 152 -18.38 -0.84 2.20
CA PRO A 152 -18.90 -0.32 0.93
C PRO A 152 -19.11 1.18 0.86
N HIS A 153 -19.58 1.80 1.94
CA HIS A 153 -19.89 3.23 1.99
C HIS A 153 -18.66 4.12 2.25
N ILE A 154 -17.50 3.54 2.57
CA ILE A 154 -16.28 4.28 2.95
C ILE A 154 -15.34 4.37 1.75
N THR A 155 -14.97 5.59 1.37
CA THR A 155 -13.85 5.81 0.46
C THR A 155 -12.53 5.53 1.18
N LEU A 156 -11.70 4.70 0.56
CA LEU A 156 -10.36 4.37 1.03
C LEU A 156 -9.33 4.97 0.08
N THR A 157 -8.42 5.78 0.61
CA THR A 157 -7.18 6.15 -0.07
C THR A 157 -6.06 5.31 0.53
N TRP A 158 -5.27 4.70 -0.34
CA TRP A 158 -4.07 3.98 0.03
C TRP A 158 -2.91 4.54 -0.77
N ASN A 159 -1.89 5.04 -0.07
CA ASN A 159 -0.72 5.66 -0.68
C ASN A 159 0.55 5.09 -0.06
N GLY A 160 1.35 4.40 -0.87
CA GLY A 160 2.65 3.87 -0.50
C GLY A 160 3.76 4.84 -0.88
N LYS A 161 4.59 5.22 0.08
CA LYS A 161 5.90 5.85 -0.10
C LYS A 161 6.97 4.77 -0.02
N LEU A 162 7.55 4.41 -1.15
CA LEU A 162 8.63 3.43 -1.26
C LEU A 162 9.97 4.15 -1.31
N PHE A 163 10.86 3.85 -0.36
CA PHE A 163 12.23 4.36 -0.31
C PHE A 163 13.21 3.24 -0.65
N GLY A 164 14.10 3.51 -1.62
CA GLY A 164 15.25 2.65 -1.89
C GLY A 164 16.41 3.06 -1.00
N LEU A 165 16.95 2.11 -0.23
CA LEU A 165 18.04 2.38 0.72
C LEU A 165 19.32 1.62 0.34
N SER A 166 20.45 2.32 0.41
CA SER A 166 21.79 1.73 0.35
C SER A 166 22.37 1.65 1.76
N GLU A 167 22.71 0.45 2.21
CA GLU A 167 23.41 0.24 3.47
C GLU A 167 24.92 0.37 3.24
N VAL A 168 25.57 1.23 4.02
CA VAL A 168 27.03 1.40 4.04
C VAL A 168 27.47 1.44 5.49
N GLU A 169 28.31 0.49 5.90
CA GLU A 169 28.85 0.41 7.27
C GLU A 169 27.78 0.44 8.38
N GLY A 170 26.61 -0.17 8.12
CA GLY A 170 25.48 -0.24 9.06
C GLY A 170 24.60 1.02 9.10
N VAL A 171 24.84 1.98 8.21
CA VAL A 171 24.01 3.19 8.04
C VAL A 171 23.22 3.10 6.75
N PHE A 172 21.93 3.43 6.81
CA PHE A 172 21.01 3.38 5.67
C PHE A 172 20.83 4.77 5.05
N TYR A 173 21.23 4.91 3.79
CA TYR A 173 21.10 6.13 3.00
C TYR A 173 19.99 5.98 1.96
N SER A 174 19.07 6.94 1.90
CA SER A 174 18.01 6.92 0.87
C SER A 174 18.55 7.41 -0.47
N VAL A 175 18.45 6.56 -1.50
CA VAL A 175 18.93 6.88 -2.86
C VAL A 175 17.84 7.53 -3.72
N GLY A 176 16.57 7.34 -3.34
CA GLY A 176 15.41 7.89 -4.04
C GLY A 176 14.11 7.32 -3.47
N ALA A 177 12.98 7.89 -3.88
CA ALA A 177 11.68 7.41 -3.45
C ALA A 177 10.60 7.52 -4.53
N VAL A 178 9.64 6.60 -4.47
CA VAL A 178 8.49 6.52 -5.38
C VAL A 178 7.21 6.50 -4.57
N SER A 179 6.22 7.30 -4.96
CA SER A 179 4.84 7.20 -4.49
C SER A 179 4.00 6.39 -5.46
N TRP A 180 3.06 5.61 -4.95
CA TRP A 180 2.09 4.86 -5.76
C TRP A 180 0.90 4.46 -4.90
N GLY A 181 -0.20 3.99 -5.50
CA GLY A 181 -1.29 3.44 -4.72
C GLY A 181 -2.62 3.38 -5.42
N PHE A 182 -3.71 3.61 -4.68
CA PHE A 182 -5.05 3.65 -5.24
C PHE A 182 -6.08 4.40 -4.40
N ASN A 183 -7.17 4.79 -5.04
CA ASN A 183 -8.41 5.23 -4.40
C ASN A 183 -9.52 4.21 -4.64
N LEU A 184 -10.09 3.66 -3.58
CA LEU A 184 -11.28 2.84 -3.64
C LEU A 184 -12.48 3.69 -3.21
N LYS A 185 -13.15 4.29 -4.20
CA LYS A 185 -14.35 5.11 -3.99
C LYS A 185 -15.47 4.29 -3.34
N SER A 186 -16.26 4.98 -2.52
CA SER A 186 -17.52 4.46 -1.97
C SER A 186 -18.36 3.80 -3.07
N TRP A 187 -18.85 2.59 -2.81
CA TRP A 187 -19.63 1.73 -3.71
C TRP A 187 -18.93 1.29 -5.00
N SER A 188 -17.62 1.54 -5.14
CA SER A 188 -16.86 1.05 -6.29
C SER A 188 -16.55 -0.45 -6.18
N LEU A 189 -16.47 -1.09 -7.35
CA LEU A 189 -16.06 -2.48 -7.56
C LEU A 189 -14.66 -2.60 -8.20
N ALA A 190 -13.99 -1.47 -8.37
CA ALA A 190 -12.61 -1.39 -8.83
C ALA A 190 -11.89 -0.22 -8.13
N PRO A 191 -10.65 -0.42 -7.66
CA PRO A 191 -9.80 0.68 -7.24
C PRO A 191 -9.38 1.51 -8.45
N GLU A 192 -9.23 2.82 -8.25
CA GLU A 192 -8.62 3.74 -9.20
C GLU A 192 -7.14 3.87 -8.87
N ALA A 193 -6.28 3.37 -9.76
CA ALA A 193 -4.84 3.36 -9.55
C ALA A 193 -4.24 4.77 -9.50
N LEU A 194 -3.25 4.95 -8.64
CA LEU A 194 -2.38 6.11 -8.59
C LEU A 194 -1.02 5.68 -9.16
N SER A 195 -0.72 6.14 -10.37
CA SER A 195 0.51 5.77 -11.07
C SER A 195 1.77 6.17 -10.28
N PRO A 196 2.87 5.41 -10.42
CA PRO A 196 4.14 5.70 -9.77
C PRO A 196 4.66 7.11 -10.08
N LYS A 197 5.11 7.84 -9.07
CA LYS A 197 5.72 9.18 -9.21
C LYS A 197 6.93 9.34 -8.32
N LEU A 198 7.96 10.03 -8.82
CA LEU A 198 9.10 10.47 -8.02
C LEU A 198 8.61 11.30 -6.82
N LEU A 199 9.11 10.95 -5.64
CA LEU A 199 8.99 11.80 -4.46
C LEU A 199 10.24 12.64 -4.31
N ASP A 200 10.08 13.90 -3.89
CA ASP A 200 11.21 14.76 -3.55
C ASP A 200 11.90 14.28 -2.27
N LYS A 201 13.16 14.66 -2.10
CA LYS A 201 13.94 14.33 -0.89
C LYS A 201 13.28 14.82 0.40
N SER A 202 12.46 15.87 0.34
CA SER A 202 11.67 16.32 1.50
C SER A 202 10.78 15.22 2.08
N ALA A 203 10.26 14.30 1.26
CA ALA A 203 9.45 13.18 1.73
C ALA A 203 10.23 12.22 2.64
N TRP A 204 11.56 12.12 2.48
CA TRP A 204 12.43 11.37 3.40
C TRP A 204 12.71 12.14 4.68
N LEU A 205 13.00 13.44 4.55
CA LEU A 205 13.22 14.32 5.70
C LEU A 205 11.99 14.39 6.62
N GLU A 206 10.78 14.23 6.07
CA GLU A 206 9.54 14.14 6.84
C GLU A 206 9.49 12.93 7.80
N VAL A 207 10.16 11.82 7.47
CA VAL A 207 9.97 10.54 8.18
C VAL A 207 11.21 10.02 8.90
N VAL A 208 12.41 10.44 8.49
CA VAL A 208 13.69 9.87 8.94
C VAL A 208 13.93 10.00 10.45
N GLU A 209 13.54 11.12 11.06
CA GLU A 209 13.67 11.31 12.51
C GLU A 209 12.78 10.34 13.26
N THR A 210 11.49 10.23 12.87
CA THR A 210 10.55 9.28 13.46
C THR A 210 11.00 7.83 13.26
N LEU A 211 11.61 7.49 12.12
CA LEU A 211 12.16 6.16 11.89
C LEU A 211 13.30 5.84 12.85
N ASN A 212 14.21 6.78 13.10
CA ASN A 212 15.29 6.59 14.07
C ASN A 212 14.76 6.44 15.51
N ASP A 213 13.71 7.18 15.86
CA ASP A 213 13.08 7.10 17.18
C ASP A 213 12.35 5.76 17.40
N GLU A 214 11.60 5.29 16.40
CA GLU A 214 10.83 4.04 16.51
C GLU A 214 11.69 2.78 16.33
N TYR A 215 12.76 2.88 15.55
CA TYR A 215 13.64 1.76 15.22
C TYR A 215 15.08 2.01 15.68
N PRO A 216 15.35 2.15 17.00
CA PRO A 216 16.66 2.54 17.53
C PRO A 216 17.78 1.51 17.31
N GLY A 217 17.45 0.33 16.77
CA GLY A 217 18.43 -0.67 16.34
C GLY A 217 19.03 -0.42 14.94
N TYR A 218 18.55 0.59 14.23
CA TYR A 218 18.98 0.96 12.88
C TYR A 218 19.35 2.45 12.86
N VAL A 219 20.23 2.83 11.92
CA VAL A 219 20.64 4.22 11.73
C VAL A 219 20.24 4.66 10.33
N PHE A 220 19.21 5.51 10.25
CA PHE A 220 18.75 6.10 9.00
C PHE A 220 19.36 7.49 8.84
N SER A 221 20.13 7.68 7.75
CA SER A 221 20.81 8.94 7.48
C SER A 221 19.83 10.03 7.03
N VAL A 222 20.02 11.24 7.54
CA VAL A 222 19.32 12.46 7.07
C VAL A 222 19.93 13.04 5.78
N GLU A 223 21.09 12.51 5.37
CA GLU A 223 21.86 12.95 4.20
C GLU A 223 21.31 12.48 2.86
#